data_AF-A0A959Z7I9-F1
#
_entry.id   AF-A0A959Z7I9-F1
#
_cell.length_a   1.000
_cell.length_b   1.000
_cell.length_c   1.000
_cell.angle_alpha   90.00
_cell.angle_beta   90.00
_cell.angle_gamma   90.00
#
_symmetry.space_group_name_H-M   'P 1'
#
loop_
_entity.id
_entity.type
_entity.pdbx_description
1 polymer ?
#
loop_
_entity_poly.entity_id
_entity_poly.type
_entity_poly.pdbx_seq_one_letter_code
_entity_poly.pdbx_strand_id
1 'polypeptide(L)'
;MRSFLLNILAGFILLYSADSLHAQPIQILPLGNSITQASNLYKSYRYELWKKLLDDGLDFNFVGSQTDHYNCGTPVFPDYLGQSFDMDHEGHWGWRCDEVIDGDGGTSNCRGSGGLSDWLMNYTPDIALIHLGTNDLFQGTGGNYTINTTISELETIVDILRADNPNVIILLALLIPTSDVNQAWKIETLNAEIPNIAVTKYDPNSPIVIVDQFTGYDPVTDNQSDGTHPNAIGEEKMAQKWRDAIIDALSGISVDVNVFLEGPFNGTDMNDNLSAVIPLNQPFSGAPWNYTGTESYSILPADIVDWVLLELRDATDAASATGGTIIAQKACFIDNTGKIVNLDGSAEVRFSVELTNNLFVVVHHRNHLKIMSSGPLTEFAGVYSWDFTTAVANAYGGASAVKDNGSGIALMMAGDINADGTINNTDKLGAWDPEAGNVGYYSSDLNMNGEVSNVDKNEFWIVNFGKSSQIPVSK
;
A
#
# COMPACT_ATOMS: atom_id res chain seq x y z
N MET A 1 -45.25 -27.50 -53.23
CA MET A 1 -45.80 -27.69 -51.88
C MET A 1 -44.63 -28.16 -51.01
N ARG A 2 -44.28 -27.41 -49.95
CA ARG A 2 -43.10 -27.59 -49.05
C ARG A 2 -41.77 -27.23 -49.74
N SER A 3 -40.81 -26.51 -49.17
CA SER A 3 -40.49 -26.18 -47.77
C SER A 3 -39.65 -24.90 -47.76
N PHE A 4 -40.02 -23.91 -46.94
CA PHE A 4 -39.15 -22.81 -46.53
C PHE A 4 -38.06 -23.38 -45.61
N LEU A 5 -36.79 -23.13 -45.89
CA LEU A 5 -35.69 -23.33 -44.94
C LEU A 5 -35.20 -21.94 -44.51
N LEU A 6 -35.56 -21.60 -43.28
CA LEU A 6 -35.04 -20.48 -42.51
C LEU A 6 -33.59 -20.80 -42.13
N ASN A 7 -32.64 -19.98 -42.57
CA ASN A 7 -31.29 -19.99 -42.01
C ASN A 7 -31.34 -19.31 -40.63
N ILE A 8 -31.34 -20.12 -39.56
CA ILE A 8 -31.05 -19.62 -38.21
C ILE A 8 -29.53 -19.61 -38.08
N LEU A 9 -28.95 -18.40 -38.11
CA LEU A 9 -27.57 -18.16 -37.73
C LEU A 9 -27.51 -18.23 -36.20
N ALA A 10 -27.07 -19.37 -35.65
CA ALA A 10 -26.78 -19.49 -34.22
C ALA A 10 -25.46 -18.74 -33.95
N GLY A 11 -25.57 -17.51 -33.43
CA GLY A 11 -24.44 -16.79 -32.89
C GLY A 11 -23.95 -17.49 -31.63
N PHE A 12 -22.75 -18.07 -31.69
CA PHE A 12 -22.00 -18.45 -30.50
C PHE A 12 -21.64 -17.15 -29.76
N ILE A 13 -22.35 -16.86 -28.68
CA ILE A 13 -21.88 -15.93 -27.67
C ILE A 13 -20.79 -16.67 -26.90
N LEU A 14 -19.53 -16.40 -27.26
CA LEU A 14 -18.39 -16.69 -26.39
C LEU A 14 -18.51 -15.74 -25.20
N LEU A 15 -19.14 -16.23 -24.13
CA LEU A 15 -18.94 -15.70 -22.79
C LEU A 15 -17.46 -15.94 -22.47
N TYR A 16 -16.65 -14.89 -22.54
CA TYR A 16 -15.36 -14.89 -21.87
C TYR A 16 -15.67 -14.96 -20.36
N SER A 17 -15.44 -16.11 -19.74
CA SER A 17 -15.15 -16.14 -18.32
C SER A 17 -13.84 -15.39 -18.12
N ALA A 18 -13.82 -14.47 -17.16
CA ALA A 18 -12.58 -13.97 -16.61
C ALA A 18 -11.94 -15.16 -15.87
N ASP A 19 -11.15 -15.95 -16.61
CA ASP A 19 -10.32 -16.97 -15.97
C ASP A 19 -9.23 -16.24 -15.20
N SER A 20 -9.30 -16.46 -13.89
CA SER A 20 -8.46 -15.94 -12.83
C SER A 20 -6.96 -16.07 -13.16
N LEU A 21 -6.25 -14.97 -13.04
CA LEU A 21 -4.79 -14.91 -13.17
C LEU A 21 -4.09 -15.45 -11.90
N HIS A 22 -4.48 -16.63 -11.41
CA HIS A 22 -3.69 -17.43 -10.46
C HIS A 22 -4.02 -18.91 -10.70
N ALA A 23 -3.01 -19.68 -11.13
CA ALA A 23 -3.18 -21.09 -11.50
C ALA A 23 -3.25 -22.03 -10.29
N GLN A 24 -3.14 -21.52 -9.06
CA GLN A 24 -3.22 -22.23 -7.77
C GLN A 24 -3.85 -21.30 -6.72
N PRO A 25 -4.54 -21.83 -5.69
CA PRO A 25 -5.06 -21.03 -4.59
C PRO A 25 -3.94 -20.33 -3.82
N ILE A 26 -4.21 -19.11 -3.34
CA ILE A 26 -3.29 -18.32 -2.52
C ILE A 26 -3.06 -19.04 -1.18
N GLN A 27 -1.81 -19.34 -0.84
CA GLN A 27 -1.46 -20.00 0.42
C GLN A 27 -1.34 -18.95 1.54
N ILE A 28 -2.26 -18.96 2.50
CA ILE A 28 -2.29 -18.01 3.62
C ILE A 28 -1.89 -18.75 4.89
N LEU A 29 -0.86 -18.29 5.59
CA LEU A 29 -0.37 -18.85 6.85
C LEU A 29 -0.86 -18.01 8.04
N PRO A 30 -1.83 -18.48 8.85
CA PRO A 30 -2.12 -17.89 10.15
C PRO A 30 -1.05 -18.31 11.17
N LEU A 31 -0.05 -17.45 11.41
CA LEU A 31 1.05 -17.69 12.34
C LEU A 31 0.81 -16.94 13.66
N GLY A 32 0.80 -17.66 14.78
CA GLY A 32 0.59 -17.01 16.06
C GLY A 32 0.65 -17.92 17.27
N ASN A 33 0.13 -17.39 18.37
CA ASN A 33 0.05 -18.13 19.63
C ASN A 33 -1.38 -18.60 19.94
N SER A 34 -1.78 -18.58 21.21
CA SER A 34 -3.11 -18.93 21.69
C SER A 34 -4.22 -18.08 21.09
N ILE A 35 -3.94 -16.84 20.69
CA ILE A 35 -4.92 -15.98 20.03
C ILE A 35 -5.26 -16.49 18.61
N THR A 36 -4.28 -17.07 17.91
CA THR A 36 -4.51 -17.72 16.60
C THR A 36 -5.08 -19.13 16.75
N GLN A 37 -4.55 -19.95 17.68
CA GLN A 37 -5.04 -21.31 17.92
C GLN A 37 -6.47 -21.32 18.47
N ALA A 38 -6.77 -20.38 19.38
CA ALA A 38 -8.00 -20.25 20.15
C ALA A 38 -8.31 -21.41 21.10
N SER A 39 -9.27 -21.17 22.00
CA SER A 39 -9.76 -22.14 22.99
C SER A 39 -10.98 -22.88 22.45
N ASN A 40 -11.35 -23.99 23.07
CA ASN A 40 -12.50 -24.80 22.63
C ASN A 40 -13.88 -24.12 22.82
N LEU A 41 -13.91 -22.92 23.39
CA LEU A 41 -15.13 -22.13 23.59
C LEU A 41 -15.45 -21.23 22.40
N TYR A 42 -14.45 -20.90 21.58
CA TYR A 42 -14.55 -19.95 20.48
C TYR A 42 -13.93 -20.54 19.20
N LYS A 43 -14.17 -19.90 18.07
CA LYS A 43 -13.83 -20.50 16.76
C LYS A 43 -12.47 -20.06 16.23
N SER A 44 -11.80 -19.11 16.88
CA SER A 44 -10.73 -18.29 16.30
C SER A 44 -11.26 -17.28 15.29
N TYR A 45 -10.58 -16.14 15.20
CA TYR A 45 -10.79 -15.17 14.12
C TYR A 45 -10.67 -15.82 12.74
N ARG A 46 -9.91 -16.92 12.62
CA ARG A 46 -9.71 -17.66 11.37
C ARG A 46 -11.02 -18.12 10.73
N TYR A 47 -12.01 -18.53 11.53
CA TYR A 47 -13.30 -18.97 10.99
C TYR A 47 -14.10 -17.81 10.39
N GLU A 48 -14.12 -16.66 11.07
CA GLU A 48 -14.79 -15.46 10.55
C GLU A 48 -14.03 -14.88 9.36
N LEU A 49 -12.69 -14.92 9.38
CA LEU A 49 -11.85 -14.52 8.26
C LEU A 49 -12.09 -15.39 7.03
N TRP A 50 -12.10 -16.72 7.18
CA TRP A 50 -12.37 -17.67 6.09
C TRP A 50 -13.70 -17.37 5.39
N LYS A 51 -14.78 -17.13 6.14
CA LYS A 51 -16.07 -16.76 5.56
C LYS A 51 -15.99 -15.46 4.77
N LYS A 52 -15.30 -14.44 5.29
CA LYS A 52 -15.12 -13.15 4.62
C LYS A 52 -14.33 -13.29 3.32
N LEU A 53 -13.25 -14.07 3.31
CA LEU A 53 -12.46 -14.32 2.10
C LEU A 53 -13.27 -15.12 1.05
N LEU A 54 -14.15 -16.04 1.49
CA LEU A 54 -15.10 -16.70 0.60
C LEU A 54 -16.16 -15.73 0.03
N ASP A 55 -16.68 -14.82 0.85
CA ASP A 55 -17.62 -13.78 0.41
C ASP A 55 -16.98 -12.84 -0.63
N ASP A 56 -15.67 -12.61 -0.52
CA ASP A 56 -14.86 -11.85 -1.47
C ASP A 56 -14.50 -12.63 -2.75
N GLY A 57 -14.84 -13.93 -2.79
CA GLY A 57 -14.59 -14.80 -3.94
C GLY A 57 -13.12 -15.17 -4.13
N LEU A 58 -12.29 -15.08 -3.09
CA LEU A 58 -10.88 -15.48 -3.17
C LEU A 58 -10.76 -17.00 -3.33
N ASP A 59 -9.82 -17.41 -4.18
CA ASP A 59 -9.33 -18.78 -4.24
C ASP A 59 -8.08 -18.88 -3.34
N PHE A 60 -8.24 -19.46 -2.15
CA PHE A 60 -7.20 -19.51 -1.13
C PHE A 60 -7.21 -20.85 -0.38
N ASN A 61 -6.09 -21.13 0.29
CA ASN A 61 -5.89 -22.27 1.18
C ASN A 61 -5.19 -21.75 2.44
N PHE A 62 -5.75 -22.02 3.62
CA PHE A 62 -4.95 -21.86 4.83
C PHE A 62 -3.90 -22.97 4.89
N VAL A 63 -2.72 -22.62 5.39
CA VAL A 63 -1.61 -23.57 5.54
C VAL A 63 -1.06 -23.55 6.96
N GLY A 64 -0.56 -24.70 7.39
CA GLY A 64 0.02 -24.87 8.71
C GLY A 64 0.06 -26.35 9.13
N SER A 65 0.87 -26.65 10.12
CA SER A 65 0.98 -28.00 10.69
C SER A 65 -0.14 -28.35 11.68
N GLN A 66 -0.86 -27.35 12.21
CA GLN A 66 -1.95 -27.54 13.16
C GLN A 66 -3.31 -27.46 12.48
N THR A 67 -4.26 -28.23 13.01
CA THR A 67 -5.68 -28.17 12.63
C THR A 67 -6.60 -28.04 13.84
N ASP A 68 -6.06 -27.89 15.04
CA ASP A 68 -6.81 -28.02 16.29
C ASP A 68 -6.67 -26.81 17.22
N HIS A 69 -7.74 -26.58 17.97
CA HIS A 69 -7.78 -25.65 19.09
C HIS A 69 -7.06 -26.24 20.30
N TYR A 70 -6.82 -25.42 21.32
CA TYR A 70 -6.13 -25.83 22.54
C TYR A 70 -6.60 -27.18 23.11
N ASN A 71 -5.64 -28.04 23.49
CA ASN A 71 -5.84 -29.42 23.94
C ASN A 71 -6.49 -30.33 22.88
N CYS A 72 -6.03 -30.28 21.63
CA CYS A 72 -6.53 -31.14 20.54
C CYS A 72 -8.02 -30.93 20.25
N GLY A 73 -8.50 -29.71 20.48
CA GLY A 73 -9.91 -29.40 20.36
C GLY A 73 -10.34 -29.26 18.91
N THR A 74 -11.49 -29.83 18.60
CA THR A 74 -12.12 -29.68 17.28
C THR A 74 -13.56 -29.20 17.48
N PRO A 75 -13.77 -27.90 17.76
CA PRO A 75 -15.10 -27.33 17.82
C PRO A 75 -15.89 -27.63 16.55
N VAL A 76 -17.22 -27.66 16.63
CA VAL A 76 -18.04 -27.82 15.43
C VAL A 76 -18.04 -26.51 14.65
N PHE A 77 -17.51 -26.55 13.43
CA PHE A 77 -17.56 -25.46 12.47
C PHE A 77 -18.71 -25.72 11.48
N PRO A 78 -19.77 -24.89 11.48
CA PRO A 78 -20.78 -24.96 10.46
C PRO A 78 -20.17 -24.72 9.07
N ASP A 79 -20.64 -25.46 8.07
CA ASP A 79 -20.31 -25.17 6.68
C ASP A 79 -20.80 -23.76 6.31
N TYR A 80 -20.07 -23.09 5.42
CA TYR A 80 -20.42 -21.78 4.89
C TYR A 80 -20.30 -21.80 3.37
N LEU A 81 -21.30 -21.27 2.67
CA LEU A 81 -21.41 -21.33 1.20
C LEU A 81 -21.18 -22.74 0.61
N GLY A 82 -21.54 -23.78 1.36
CA GLY A 82 -21.40 -25.19 0.94
C GLY A 82 -19.99 -25.76 1.09
N GLN A 83 -19.08 -25.04 1.73
CA GLN A 83 -17.70 -25.47 2.01
C GLN A 83 -17.53 -25.72 3.51
N SER A 84 -16.66 -26.67 3.85
CA SER A 84 -16.23 -26.88 5.24
C SER A 84 -15.04 -25.99 5.57
N PHE A 85 -14.95 -25.57 6.83
CA PHE A 85 -13.87 -24.68 7.28
C PHE A 85 -12.50 -25.33 7.06
N ASP A 86 -11.61 -24.59 6.41
CA ASP A 86 -10.19 -24.90 6.36
C ASP A 86 -9.56 -24.59 7.72
N MET A 87 -9.15 -25.64 8.42
CA MET A 87 -8.72 -25.56 9.81
C MET A 87 -7.22 -25.34 9.96
N ASP A 88 -6.43 -25.33 8.88
CA ASP A 88 -4.97 -25.28 8.92
C ASP A 88 -4.46 -23.96 9.56
N HIS A 89 -3.41 -24.04 10.40
CA HIS A 89 -2.74 -22.89 11.01
C HIS A 89 -1.37 -23.24 11.63
N GLU A 90 -0.61 -22.20 11.99
CA GLU A 90 0.52 -22.26 12.95
C GLU A 90 0.28 -21.35 14.16
N GLY A 91 -0.93 -21.43 14.71
CA GLY A 91 -1.24 -21.02 16.08
C GLY A 91 -0.77 -22.06 17.12
N HIS A 92 0.10 -21.65 18.04
CA HIS A 92 0.61 -22.50 19.13
C HIS A 92 0.34 -21.89 20.50
N TRP A 93 -0.61 -22.48 21.23
CA TRP A 93 -1.09 -21.92 22.50
C TRP A 93 0.06 -21.72 23.47
N GLY A 94 0.24 -20.51 23.98
CA GLY A 94 1.27 -20.20 24.97
C GLY A 94 2.71 -20.14 24.45
N TRP A 95 2.95 -20.27 23.13
CA TRP A 95 4.30 -20.14 22.57
C TRP A 95 4.71 -18.67 22.45
N ARG A 96 6.00 -18.42 22.67
CA ARG A 96 6.70 -17.16 22.42
C ARG A 96 7.32 -17.15 21.02
N CYS A 97 7.93 -16.03 20.61
CA CYS A 97 8.56 -15.91 19.29
C CYS A 97 9.78 -16.85 19.16
N ASP A 98 10.64 -16.94 20.19
CA ASP A 98 11.75 -17.90 20.23
C ASP A 98 11.28 -19.35 20.02
N GLU A 99 10.18 -19.73 20.66
CA GLU A 99 9.61 -21.07 20.53
C GLU A 99 9.00 -21.31 19.15
N VAL A 100 8.43 -20.29 18.49
CA VAL A 100 8.00 -20.42 17.08
C VAL A 100 9.21 -20.62 16.16
N ILE A 101 10.35 -19.99 16.45
CA ILE A 101 11.57 -20.11 15.64
C ILE A 101 12.21 -21.50 15.83
N ASP A 102 12.41 -21.93 17.07
CA ASP A 102 13.24 -23.08 17.43
C ASP A 102 12.46 -24.33 17.90
N GLY A 103 11.16 -24.17 18.21
CA GLY A 103 10.31 -25.17 18.86
C GLY A 103 10.38 -25.14 20.40
N ASP A 104 9.29 -25.52 21.09
CA ASP A 104 9.20 -25.53 22.56
C ASP A 104 9.82 -26.76 23.26
N GLY A 105 10.48 -27.64 22.49
CA GLY A 105 11.04 -28.90 23.00
C GLY A 105 10.02 -30.03 23.20
N GLY A 106 8.78 -29.89 22.72
CA GLY A 106 7.79 -30.97 22.60
C GLY A 106 7.09 -31.35 23.89
N THR A 107 6.74 -30.36 24.72
CA THR A 107 6.38 -30.63 26.13
C THR A 107 4.89 -30.90 26.41
N SER A 108 3.99 -30.85 25.42
CA SER A 108 2.56 -31.18 25.65
C SER A 108 1.77 -31.56 24.39
N ASN A 109 0.64 -32.25 24.61
CA ASN A 109 -0.24 -32.74 23.54
C ASN A 109 -0.84 -31.57 22.73
N CYS A 110 -0.73 -31.63 21.40
CA CYS A 110 -1.39 -30.75 20.43
C CYS A 110 -1.05 -29.25 20.56
N ARG A 111 0.22 -28.96 20.85
CA ARG A 111 0.83 -27.63 20.67
C ARG A 111 1.78 -27.57 19.48
N GLY A 112 1.81 -28.63 18.65
CA GLY A 112 2.81 -28.79 17.60
C GLY A 112 4.19 -29.24 18.09
N SER A 113 5.09 -29.46 17.13
CA SER A 113 6.49 -29.82 17.35
C SER A 113 7.35 -29.28 16.21
N GLY A 114 8.62 -28.98 16.48
CA GLY A 114 9.49 -28.30 15.52
C GLY A 114 9.35 -26.78 15.59
N GLY A 115 10.14 -26.09 14.78
CA GLY A 115 10.04 -24.63 14.60
C GLY A 115 9.61 -24.26 13.19
N LEU A 116 9.49 -22.96 12.91
CA LEU A 116 8.97 -22.42 11.66
C LEU A 116 9.67 -22.97 10.42
N SER A 117 11.00 -23.10 10.45
CA SER A 117 11.76 -23.67 9.33
C SER A 117 11.42 -25.14 9.06
N ASP A 118 11.04 -25.90 10.09
CA ASP A 118 10.63 -27.30 9.92
C ASP A 118 9.25 -27.41 9.28
N TRP A 119 8.33 -26.52 9.64
CA TRP A 119 6.97 -26.51 9.13
C TRP A 119 6.91 -26.11 7.66
N LEU A 120 7.67 -25.08 7.28
CA LEU A 120 7.77 -24.58 5.89
C LEU A 120 8.33 -25.61 4.90
N MET A 121 8.90 -26.73 5.37
CA MET A 121 9.24 -27.84 4.47
C MET A 121 8.01 -28.50 3.81
N ASN A 122 6.81 -28.30 4.34
CA ASN A 122 5.58 -28.95 3.87
C ASN A 122 4.66 -28.04 3.04
N TYR A 123 4.82 -26.72 3.17
CA TYR A 123 4.03 -25.72 2.47
C TYR A 123 4.82 -24.42 2.38
N THR A 124 4.52 -23.60 1.37
CA THR A 124 5.15 -22.30 1.15
C THR A 124 4.05 -21.24 1.12
N PRO A 125 4.01 -20.30 2.08
CA PRO A 125 2.97 -19.28 2.13
C PRO A 125 3.23 -18.16 1.10
N ASP A 126 2.15 -17.69 0.47
CA ASP A 126 2.12 -16.44 -0.31
C ASP A 126 1.87 -15.24 0.60
N ILE A 127 1.07 -15.45 1.66
CA ILE A 127 0.76 -14.44 2.69
C ILE A 127 0.96 -15.05 4.08
N ALA A 128 1.64 -14.35 4.99
CA ALA A 128 1.73 -14.73 6.40
C ALA A 128 1.05 -13.69 7.31
N LEU A 129 0.08 -14.14 8.11
CA LEU A 129 -0.59 -13.34 9.15
C LEU A 129 0.14 -13.57 10.47
N ILE A 130 0.85 -12.58 10.97
CA ILE A 130 1.69 -12.74 12.17
C ILE A 130 1.07 -12.01 13.36
N HIS A 131 0.63 -12.77 14.37
CA HIS A 131 0.18 -12.27 15.67
C HIS A 131 0.96 -12.95 16.81
N LEU A 132 2.12 -12.38 17.15
CA LEU A 132 3.09 -12.93 18.10
C LEU A 132 3.71 -11.84 18.99
N GLY A 133 4.08 -12.20 20.21
CA GLY A 133 4.67 -11.28 21.19
C GLY A 133 3.93 -11.24 22.53
N THR A 134 2.63 -11.56 22.58
CA THR A 134 1.84 -11.52 23.84
C THR A 134 2.46 -12.39 24.94
N ASN A 135 2.86 -13.62 24.60
CA ASN A 135 3.46 -14.56 25.55
C ASN A 135 4.84 -14.12 26.00
N ASP A 136 5.63 -13.55 25.11
CA ASP A 136 6.98 -13.03 25.37
C ASP A 136 6.90 -11.97 26.48
N LEU A 137 5.93 -11.07 26.36
CA LEU A 137 5.68 -10.01 27.32
C LEU A 137 5.10 -10.52 28.65
N PHE A 138 4.25 -11.55 28.61
CA PHE A 138 3.48 -11.99 29.78
C PHE A 138 4.21 -13.04 30.61
N GLN A 139 4.97 -13.93 29.98
CA GLN A 139 5.74 -15.00 30.62
C GLN A 139 7.12 -14.55 31.10
N GLY A 140 7.62 -13.42 30.57
CA GLY A 140 8.90 -12.83 30.96
C GLY A 140 8.92 -12.32 32.41
N THR A 141 9.05 -13.20 33.40
CA THR A 141 9.50 -12.83 34.74
C THR A 141 10.98 -13.15 34.89
N GLY A 142 11.85 -12.12 34.94
CA GLY A 142 13.27 -12.29 35.28
C GLY A 142 14.31 -11.70 34.32
N GLY A 143 13.98 -10.67 33.54
CA GLY A 143 14.98 -9.85 32.82
C GLY A 143 15.58 -10.45 31.54
N ASN A 144 15.20 -11.66 31.14
CA ASN A 144 15.73 -12.32 29.94
C ASN A 144 14.90 -12.07 28.66
N TYR A 145 13.61 -11.72 28.77
CA TYR A 145 12.77 -11.38 27.63
C TYR A 145 12.38 -9.92 27.71
N THR A 146 12.89 -9.15 26.75
CA THR A 146 12.66 -7.71 26.63
C THR A 146 11.90 -7.41 25.36
N ILE A 147 11.30 -6.23 25.25
CA ILE A 147 10.68 -5.75 24.00
C ILE A 147 11.66 -5.89 22.82
N ASN A 148 12.93 -5.55 23.02
CA ASN A 148 13.96 -5.66 21.98
C ASN A 148 14.20 -7.12 21.56
N THR A 149 14.17 -8.06 22.51
CA THR A 149 14.30 -9.50 22.21
C THR A 149 13.14 -9.95 21.32
N THR A 150 11.90 -9.60 21.69
CA THR A 150 10.70 -9.93 20.89
C THR A 150 10.76 -9.30 19.51
N ILE A 151 11.21 -8.04 19.38
CA ILE A 151 11.40 -7.38 18.07
C ILE A 151 12.42 -8.12 17.21
N SER A 152 13.59 -8.49 17.76
CA SER A 152 14.61 -9.25 17.03
C SER A 152 14.14 -10.65 16.61
N GLU A 153 13.29 -11.28 17.41
CA GLU A 153 12.69 -12.58 17.07
C GLU A 153 11.61 -12.44 15.99
N LEU A 154 10.76 -11.41 16.04
CA LEU A 154 9.82 -11.09 14.95
C LEU A 154 10.57 -10.80 13.64
N GLU A 155 11.66 -10.05 13.70
CA GLU A 155 12.58 -9.83 12.57
C GLU A 155 13.14 -11.15 12.01
N THR A 156 13.49 -12.09 12.89
CA THR A 156 14.00 -13.42 12.49
C THR A 156 12.91 -14.26 11.83
N ILE A 157 11.66 -14.21 12.33
CA ILE A 157 10.51 -14.88 11.71
C ILE A 157 10.28 -14.37 10.28
N VAL A 158 10.35 -13.04 10.07
CA VAL A 158 10.28 -12.44 8.73
C VAL A 158 11.40 -12.96 7.83
N ASP A 159 12.63 -13.03 8.34
CA ASP A 159 13.77 -13.53 7.57
C ASP A 159 13.62 -15.01 7.18
N ILE A 160 13.07 -15.86 8.06
CA ILE A 160 12.78 -17.27 7.76
C ILE A 160 11.71 -17.39 6.67
N LEU A 161 10.62 -16.63 6.76
CA LEU A 161 9.55 -16.65 5.76
C LEU A 161 10.06 -16.20 4.38
N ARG A 162 10.88 -15.14 4.34
CA ARG A 162 11.49 -14.66 3.10
C ARG A 162 12.53 -15.60 2.51
N ALA A 163 13.22 -16.36 3.34
CA ALA A 163 14.15 -17.38 2.88
C ALA A 163 13.43 -18.56 2.19
N ASP A 164 12.21 -18.88 2.63
CA ASP A 164 11.35 -19.88 2.00
C ASP A 164 10.68 -19.34 0.72
N ASN A 165 10.05 -18.17 0.82
CA ASN A 165 9.45 -17.46 -0.31
C ASN A 165 9.91 -15.99 -0.35
N PRO A 166 10.80 -15.59 -1.29
CA PRO A 166 11.29 -14.22 -1.37
C PRO A 166 10.22 -13.20 -1.79
N ASN A 167 9.03 -13.65 -2.19
CA ASN A 167 7.89 -12.80 -2.55
C ASN A 167 6.74 -12.85 -1.53
N VAL A 168 6.95 -13.46 -0.36
CA VAL A 168 5.89 -13.58 0.66
C VAL A 168 5.42 -12.20 1.10
N ILE A 169 4.10 -12.00 1.18
CA ILE A 169 3.51 -10.80 1.78
C ILE A 169 3.41 -11.04 3.29
N ILE A 170 4.02 -10.17 4.08
CA ILE A 170 3.97 -10.26 5.54
C ILE A 170 2.92 -9.27 6.05
N LEU A 171 1.86 -9.78 6.67
CA LEU A 171 0.89 -8.97 7.39
C LEU A 171 1.20 -9.08 8.90
N LEU A 172 1.88 -8.08 9.44
CA LEU A 172 2.39 -8.07 10.82
C LEU A 172 1.46 -7.28 11.75
N ALA A 173 0.86 -7.95 12.73
CA ALA A 173 -0.12 -7.31 13.60
C ALA A 173 0.53 -6.41 14.66
N LEU A 174 -0.07 -5.23 14.89
CA LEU A 174 -0.09 -4.68 16.25
C LEU A 174 -0.93 -5.61 17.11
N LEU A 175 -0.50 -5.92 18.33
CA LEU A 175 -1.21 -6.84 19.21
C LEU A 175 -2.52 -6.25 19.71
N ILE A 176 -3.52 -7.11 19.94
CA ILE A 176 -4.77 -6.71 20.60
C ILE A 176 -4.51 -6.28 22.05
N PRO A 177 -5.30 -5.35 22.61
CA PRO A 177 -5.14 -4.93 24.01
C PRO A 177 -5.56 -6.05 24.98
N THR A 178 -5.02 -5.98 26.21
CA THR A 178 -5.43 -6.80 27.35
C THR A 178 -6.16 -5.95 28.39
N SER A 179 -7.09 -6.55 29.13
CA SER A 179 -7.74 -5.89 30.27
C SER A 179 -6.93 -6.03 31.57
N ASP A 180 -5.82 -6.78 31.57
CA ASP A 180 -4.88 -6.79 32.69
C ASP A 180 -4.04 -5.52 32.71
N VAL A 181 -4.41 -4.60 33.60
CA VAL A 181 -3.76 -3.30 33.79
C VAL A 181 -2.26 -3.41 34.13
N ASN A 182 -1.80 -4.55 34.65
CA ASN A 182 -0.38 -4.74 34.96
C ASN A 182 0.46 -5.09 33.72
N GLN A 183 -0.20 -5.49 32.64
CA GLN A 183 0.42 -5.98 31.41
C GLN A 183 0.13 -5.08 30.20
N ALA A 184 -0.97 -4.31 30.21
CA ALA A 184 -1.40 -3.46 29.11
C ALA A 184 -0.29 -2.55 28.55
N TRP A 185 0.50 -1.91 29.44
CA TRP A 185 1.61 -1.04 29.03
C TRP A 185 2.68 -1.77 28.21
N LYS A 186 2.87 -3.09 28.42
CA LYS A 186 3.83 -3.88 27.66
C LYS A 186 3.38 -4.05 26.21
N ILE A 187 2.08 -4.31 26.01
CA ILE A 187 1.46 -4.40 24.68
C ILE A 187 1.62 -3.06 23.96
N GLU A 188 1.27 -1.95 24.61
CA GLU A 188 1.41 -0.61 24.04
C GLU A 188 2.87 -0.29 23.67
N THR A 189 3.82 -0.69 24.51
CA THR A 189 5.25 -0.43 24.24
C THR A 189 5.75 -1.27 23.06
N LEU A 190 5.39 -2.55 22.96
CA LEU A 190 5.77 -3.39 21.81
C LEU A 190 5.09 -2.89 20.51
N ASN A 191 3.81 -2.53 20.57
CA ASN A 191 3.07 -2.00 19.43
C ASN A 191 3.67 -0.70 18.88
N ALA A 192 4.28 0.13 19.73
CA ALA A 192 4.99 1.33 19.29
C ALA A 192 6.27 1.01 18.48
N GLU A 193 6.88 -0.15 18.70
CA GLU A 193 8.13 -0.57 18.05
C GLU A 193 7.90 -1.43 16.80
N ILE A 194 6.82 -2.23 16.74
CA ILE A 194 6.51 -3.12 15.61
C ILE A 194 6.58 -2.43 14.24
N PRO A 195 6.05 -1.19 14.03
CA PRO A 195 6.15 -0.51 12.74
C PRO A 195 7.58 -0.28 12.25
N ASN A 196 8.57 -0.22 13.15
CA ASN A 196 9.96 -0.06 12.76
C ASN A 196 10.49 -1.29 12.00
N ILE A 197 9.93 -2.49 12.22
CA ILE A 197 10.32 -3.70 11.47
C ILE A 197 10.01 -3.53 9.98
N ALA A 198 8.86 -2.96 9.64
CA ALA A 198 8.49 -2.69 8.24
C ALA A 198 9.45 -1.71 7.56
N VAL A 199 9.99 -0.74 8.33
CA VAL A 199 10.97 0.23 7.84
C VAL A 199 12.36 -0.40 7.69
N THR A 200 12.85 -1.11 8.71
CA THR A 200 14.21 -1.66 8.72
C THR A 200 14.37 -2.86 7.79
N LYS A 201 13.28 -3.60 7.55
CA LYS A 201 13.24 -4.76 6.66
C LYS A 201 12.42 -4.51 5.39
N TYR A 202 12.32 -3.27 4.94
CA TYR A 202 11.64 -2.96 3.69
C TYR A 202 12.19 -3.77 2.50
N ASP A 203 11.28 -4.42 1.77
CA ASP A 203 11.57 -5.10 0.50
C ASP A 203 10.32 -4.96 -0.39
N PRO A 204 10.43 -4.35 -1.59
CA PRO A 204 9.29 -4.19 -2.49
C PRO A 204 8.75 -5.52 -3.03
N ASN A 205 9.57 -6.58 -3.09
CA ASN A 205 9.12 -7.90 -3.54
C ASN A 205 8.41 -8.69 -2.44
N SER A 206 8.70 -8.39 -1.18
CA SER A 206 8.09 -9.03 0.01
C SER A 206 7.64 -7.95 1.00
N PRO A 207 6.52 -7.26 0.72
CA PRO A 207 6.09 -6.14 1.55
C PRO A 207 5.70 -6.60 2.97
N ILE A 208 6.03 -5.76 3.97
CA ILE A 208 5.56 -5.89 5.35
C ILE A 208 4.47 -4.84 5.57
N VAL A 209 3.24 -5.28 5.74
CA VAL A 209 2.08 -4.41 6.02
C VAL A 209 1.73 -4.53 7.49
N ILE A 210 1.68 -3.39 8.19
CA ILE A 210 1.27 -3.35 9.59
C ILE A 210 -0.26 -3.44 9.68
N VAL A 211 -0.76 -4.44 10.41
CA VAL A 211 -2.20 -4.62 10.63
C VAL A 211 -2.54 -4.18 12.06
N ASP A 212 -3.17 -3.02 12.18
CA ASP A 212 -3.59 -2.48 13.47
C ASP A 212 -4.81 -3.23 14.03
N GLN A 213 -4.54 -4.25 14.86
CA GLN A 213 -5.55 -4.97 15.65
C GLN A 213 -5.85 -4.30 17.00
N PHE A 214 -5.15 -3.21 17.34
CA PHE A 214 -5.28 -2.54 18.63
C PHE A 214 -6.37 -1.46 18.60
N THR A 215 -6.33 -0.59 17.60
CA THR A 215 -7.26 0.54 17.52
C THR A 215 -8.68 0.08 17.22
N GLY A 216 -9.63 0.48 18.08
CA GLY A 216 -11.04 0.10 17.97
C GLY A 216 -11.40 -1.24 18.63
N TYR A 217 -10.41 -1.91 19.23
CA TYR A 217 -10.59 -3.07 20.09
C TYR A 217 -10.74 -2.62 21.55
N ASP A 218 -11.79 -3.07 22.23
CA ASP A 218 -12.05 -2.82 23.65
C ASP A 218 -11.81 -4.10 24.44
N PRO A 219 -10.71 -4.21 25.21
CA PRO A 219 -10.35 -5.44 25.89
C PRO A 219 -11.34 -5.85 27.00
N VAL A 220 -12.24 -4.95 27.43
CA VAL A 220 -13.27 -5.30 28.43
C VAL A 220 -14.44 -6.04 27.80
N THR A 221 -14.81 -5.67 26.57
CA THR A 221 -15.98 -6.22 25.88
C THR A 221 -15.64 -7.25 24.82
N ASP A 222 -14.44 -7.16 24.23
CA ASP A 222 -14.00 -8.00 23.12
C ASP A 222 -13.17 -9.20 23.56
N ASN A 223 -12.62 -9.20 24.80
CA ASN A 223 -11.93 -10.36 25.36
C ASN A 223 -12.87 -11.28 26.14
N GLN A 224 -12.41 -12.51 26.34
CA GLN A 224 -12.94 -13.45 27.31
C GLN A 224 -12.70 -12.93 28.73
N SER A 225 -13.29 -13.60 29.73
CA SER A 225 -13.15 -13.21 31.14
C SER A 225 -11.71 -13.28 31.66
N ASP A 226 -10.79 -13.90 30.92
CA ASP A 226 -9.35 -13.91 31.24
C ASP A 226 -8.63 -12.61 30.86
N GLY A 227 -9.30 -11.71 30.12
CA GLY A 227 -8.76 -10.42 29.73
C GLY A 227 -7.69 -10.45 28.65
N THR A 228 -7.41 -11.59 28.03
CA THR A 228 -6.33 -11.76 27.04
C THR A 228 -6.81 -12.34 25.73
N HIS A 229 -7.64 -13.38 25.75
CA HIS A 229 -8.07 -14.04 24.53
C HIS A 229 -9.34 -13.37 23.97
N PRO A 230 -9.47 -13.21 22.65
CA PRO A 230 -10.68 -12.65 22.07
C PRO A 230 -11.88 -13.56 22.32
N ASN A 231 -13.05 -12.96 22.52
CA ASN A 231 -14.34 -13.62 22.41
C ASN A 231 -14.87 -13.46 20.98
N ALA A 232 -16.09 -13.91 20.69
CA ALA A 232 -16.65 -13.83 19.33
C ALA A 232 -16.69 -12.40 18.73
N ILE A 233 -16.84 -11.36 19.55
CA ILE A 233 -16.82 -9.96 19.10
C ILE A 233 -15.39 -9.55 18.72
N GLY A 234 -14.41 -9.87 19.56
CA GLY A 234 -13.01 -9.63 19.29
C GLY A 234 -12.49 -10.40 18.07
N GLU A 235 -12.87 -11.68 17.95
CA GLU A 235 -12.53 -12.53 16.81
C GLU A 235 -13.06 -11.96 15.48
N GLU A 236 -14.30 -11.45 15.46
CA GLU A 236 -14.89 -10.79 14.29
C GLU A 236 -14.15 -9.50 13.90
N LYS A 237 -13.79 -8.66 14.88
CA LYS A 237 -13.00 -7.44 14.63
C LYS A 237 -11.63 -7.79 14.05
N MET A 238 -10.97 -8.79 14.63
CA MET A 238 -9.67 -9.25 14.13
C MET A 238 -9.76 -9.79 12.71
N ALA A 239 -10.78 -10.60 12.43
CA ALA A 239 -11.05 -11.15 11.11
C ALA A 239 -11.27 -10.05 10.07
N GLN A 240 -12.02 -8.99 10.40
CA GLN A 240 -12.24 -7.87 9.49
C GLN A 240 -10.93 -7.15 9.16
N LYS A 241 -10.10 -6.85 10.16
CA LYS A 241 -8.79 -6.19 9.94
C LYS A 241 -7.84 -7.03 9.11
N TRP A 242 -7.81 -8.34 9.33
CA TRP A 242 -7.02 -9.26 8.49
C TRP A 242 -7.53 -9.32 7.06
N ARG A 243 -8.85 -9.45 6.87
CA ARG A 243 -9.47 -9.44 5.55
C ARG A 243 -9.10 -8.18 4.79
N ASP A 244 -9.31 -7.00 5.39
CA ASP A 244 -9.03 -5.73 4.73
C ASP A 244 -7.55 -5.64 4.30
N ALA A 245 -6.61 -6.07 5.15
CA ALA A 245 -5.18 -6.10 4.82
C ALA A 245 -4.83 -7.12 3.72
N ILE A 246 -5.47 -8.31 3.70
CA ILE A 246 -5.28 -9.32 2.66
C ILE A 246 -5.77 -8.79 1.32
N ILE A 247 -6.99 -8.23 1.28
CA ILE A 247 -7.56 -7.65 0.06
C ILE A 247 -6.67 -6.51 -0.42
N ASP A 248 -6.28 -5.58 0.46
CA ASP A 248 -5.40 -4.45 0.12
C ASP A 248 -4.08 -4.91 -0.50
N ALA A 249 -3.47 -5.95 0.07
CA ALA A 249 -2.20 -6.49 -0.40
C ALA A 249 -2.34 -7.22 -1.75
N LEU A 250 -3.48 -7.87 -2.00
CA LEU A 250 -3.78 -8.60 -3.24
C LEU A 250 -4.33 -7.72 -4.36
N SER A 251 -5.03 -6.64 -4.02
CA SER A 251 -5.58 -5.64 -4.95
C SER A 251 -4.58 -4.50 -5.22
N GLY A 252 -3.30 -4.69 -4.89
CA GLY A 252 -2.27 -3.69 -5.08
C GLY A 252 -1.77 -3.66 -6.52
N ILE A 253 -1.77 -2.49 -7.16
CA ILE A 253 -1.02 -2.26 -8.39
C ILE A 253 0.25 -1.47 -8.08
N SER A 254 1.37 -1.80 -8.73
CA SER A 254 2.56 -0.95 -8.75
C SER A 254 2.44 0.03 -9.91
N VAL A 255 2.82 1.29 -9.70
CA VAL A 255 2.87 2.32 -10.73
C VAL A 255 4.30 2.82 -10.88
N ASP A 256 4.76 2.85 -12.13
CA ASP A 256 6.05 3.35 -12.55
C ASP A 256 5.83 4.56 -13.46
N VAL A 257 6.19 5.76 -12.99
CA VAL A 257 5.99 6.99 -13.76
C VAL A 257 7.26 7.83 -13.81
N ASN A 258 7.61 8.26 -15.02
CA ASN A 258 8.68 9.22 -15.28
C ASN A 258 8.11 10.53 -15.83
N VAL A 259 8.57 11.66 -15.30
CA VAL A 259 8.19 13.01 -15.72
C VAL A 259 9.31 13.99 -15.40
N PHE A 260 9.49 15.03 -16.23
CA PHE A 260 10.40 16.12 -15.92
C PHE A 260 9.64 17.41 -15.64
N LEU A 261 10.09 18.15 -14.64
CA LEU A 261 9.64 19.49 -14.32
C LEU A 261 10.51 20.49 -15.09
N GLU A 262 9.91 21.40 -15.86
CA GLU A 262 10.63 22.38 -16.67
C GLU A 262 11.60 23.23 -15.85
N GLY A 263 11.18 23.66 -14.66
CA GLY A 263 11.94 24.49 -13.75
C GLY A 263 13.36 24.00 -13.45
N PRO A 264 13.48 22.87 -12.73
CA PRO A 264 14.76 22.33 -12.31
C PRO A 264 15.52 21.58 -13.43
N PHE A 265 14.90 21.32 -14.59
CA PHE A 265 15.54 20.55 -15.67
C PHE A 265 16.82 21.22 -16.18
N ASN A 266 17.94 20.48 -16.13
CA ASN A 266 19.27 20.99 -16.43
C ASN A 266 19.81 20.53 -17.80
N GLY A 267 18.97 19.92 -18.62
CA GLY A 267 19.30 19.43 -19.95
C GLY A 267 19.44 17.91 -20.05
N THR A 268 19.71 17.23 -18.92
CA THR A 268 19.76 15.77 -18.84
C THR A 268 18.84 15.26 -17.73
N ASP A 269 19.01 15.82 -16.53
CA ASP A 269 18.30 15.48 -15.30
C ASP A 269 17.63 16.75 -14.74
N MET A 270 17.29 16.75 -13.46
CA MET A 270 16.79 17.91 -12.70
C MET A 270 17.72 18.27 -11.55
N ASN A 271 17.76 19.55 -11.19
CA ASN A 271 18.47 20.00 -9.99
C ASN A 271 17.61 19.74 -8.74
N ASP A 272 18.21 19.22 -7.68
CA ASP A 272 17.60 18.88 -6.39
C ASP A 272 17.91 19.94 -5.30
N ASN A 273 18.03 21.20 -5.71
CA ASN A 273 18.48 22.32 -4.87
C ASN A 273 17.57 22.61 -3.66
N LEU A 274 16.35 22.04 -3.63
CA LEU A 274 15.40 22.21 -2.53
C LEU A 274 15.58 21.21 -1.39
N SER A 275 16.48 20.23 -1.49
CA SER A 275 16.66 19.14 -0.50
C SER A 275 16.75 19.61 0.97
N ALA A 276 17.27 20.81 1.23
CA ALA A 276 17.35 21.40 2.57
C ALA A 276 16.06 22.06 3.09
N VAL A 277 15.10 22.35 2.22
CA VAL A 277 13.88 23.12 2.53
C VAL A 277 12.58 22.41 2.15
N ILE A 278 12.64 21.20 1.59
CA ILE A 278 11.45 20.36 1.36
C ILE A 278 10.72 20.16 2.71
N PRO A 279 9.39 20.37 2.76
CA PRO A 279 8.64 20.23 4.00
C PRO A 279 8.50 18.76 4.40
N LEU A 280 8.58 18.50 5.70
CA LEU A 280 8.45 17.15 6.29
C LEU A 280 7.11 16.47 5.93
N ASN A 281 6.04 17.26 5.88
CA ASN A 281 4.69 16.80 5.55
C ASN A 281 4.36 17.20 4.10
N GLN A 282 3.58 16.35 3.42
CA GLN A 282 3.11 16.62 2.06
C GLN A 282 2.34 17.97 1.96
N PRO A 283 2.54 18.76 0.89
CA PRO A 283 1.99 20.12 0.77
C PRO A 283 0.57 20.21 0.16
N PHE A 284 -0.05 19.09 -0.21
CA PHE A 284 -1.31 18.99 -0.95
C PHE A 284 -2.58 18.94 -0.06
N SER A 285 -2.45 19.09 1.26
CA SER A 285 -3.61 19.07 2.17
C SER A 285 -4.54 20.28 2.04
N GLY A 286 -4.04 21.41 1.54
CA GLY A 286 -4.80 22.62 1.29
C GLY A 286 -5.47 22.66 -0.09
N ALA A 287 -6.32 23.66 -0.30
CA ALA A 287 -6.84 23.96 -1.64
C ALA A 287 -5.68 24.27 -2.61
N PRO A 288 -5.81 23.92 -3.90
CA PRO A 288 -6.99 23.33 -4.55
C PRO A 288 -7.11 21.80 -4.40
N TRP A 289 -6.06 21.10 -3.97
CA TRP A 289 -6.04 19.63 -3.94
C TRP A 289 -6.94 19.04 -2.85
N ASN A 290 -6.93 19.63 -1.64
CA ASN A 290 -7.62 19.12 -0.47
C ASN A 290 -7.34 17.63 -0.22
N TYR A 291 -6.11 17.19 -0.49
CA TYR A 291 -5.70 15.79 -0.39
C TYR A 291 -5.60 15.39 1.08
N THR A 292 -6.34 14.35 1.47
CA THR A 292 -6.49 13.95 2.87
C THR A 292 -5.38 13.03 3.38
N GLY A 293 -4.42 12.67 2.53
CA GLY A 293 -3.29 11.84 2.94
C GLY A 293 -2.40 12.52 3.98
N THR A 294 -1.75 11.71 4.80
CA THR A 294 -0.93 12.14 5.94
C THR A 294 0.55 11.81 5.75
N GLU A 295 0.98 11.63 4.49
CA GLU A 295 2.36 11.29 4.14
C GLU A 295 3.34 12.30 4.71
N SER A 296 4.35 11.77 5.39
CA SER A 296 5.49 12.50 5.94
C SER A 296 6.70 11.59 5.93
N TYR A 297 7.89 12.15 5.78
CA TYR A 297 9.15 11.41 5.89
C TYR A 297 9.88 11.75 7.19
N SER A 298 10.86 10.94 7.58
CA SER A 298 11.77 11.24 8.69
C SER A 298 13.19 11.55 8.19
N ILE A 299 13.59 10.90 7.10
CA ILE A 299 14.86 11.10 6.39
C ILE A 299 14.50 11.27 4.92
N LEU A 300 14.91 12.39 4.31
CA LEU A 300 14.72 12.61 2.89
C LEU A 300 15.67 11.68 2.12
N PRO A 301 15.19 10.88 1.15
CA PRO A 301 16.08 10.14 0.26
C PRO A 301 17.05 11.06 -0.48
N ALA A 302 18.14 10.51 -1.01
CA ALA A 302 19.05 11.27 -1.86
C ALA A 302 18.34 11.69 -3.16
N ASP A 303 18.84 12.77 -3.77
CA ASP A 303 18.47 13.20 -5.13
C ASP A 303 16.98 13.58 -5.31
N ILE A 304 16.24 13.82 -4.23
CA ILE A 304 14.84 14.26 -4.29
C ILE A 304 14.74 15.73 -4.70
N VAL A 305 14.00 15.96 -5.78
CA VAL A 305 13.71 17.30 -6.30
C VAL A 305 12.56 17.96 -5.57
N ASP A 306 11.42 17.24 -5.40
CA ASP A 306 10.25 17.76 -4.69
C ASP A 306 9.18 16.69 -4.38
N TRP A 307 8.11 17.12 -3.73
CA TRP A 307 6.82 16.46 -3.62
C TRP A 307 6.00 16.54 -4.92
N VAL A 308 5.35 15.44 -5.28
CA VAL A 308 4.31 15.35 -6.32
C VAL A 308 3.08 14.64 -5.75
N LEU A 309 1.89 14.96 -6.27
CA LEU A 309 0.68 14.21 -5.96
C LEU A 309 0.30 13.39 -7.19
N LEU A 310 0.40 12.07 -7.06
CA LEU A 310 0.01 11.13 -8.09
C LEU A 310 -1.48 10.80 -7.93
N GLU A 311 -2.23 10.87 -9.02
CA GLU A 311 -3.67 10.58 -9.04
C GLU A 311 -3.94 9.52 -10.10
N LEU A 312 -4.66 8.47 -9.71
CA LEU A 312 -5.04 7.36 -10.58
C LEU A 312 -6.50 7.47 -10.99
N ARG A 313 -6.77 7.26 -12.28
CA ARG A 313 -8.12 7.27 -12.84
C ARG A 313 -8.41 5.95 -13.56
N ASP A 314 -9.60 5.39 -13.35
CA ASP A 314 -10.10 4.20 -14.04
C ASP A 314 -11.16 4.58 -15.06
N ALA A 315 -10.84 4.47 -16.34
CA ALA A 315 -11.75 4.87 -17.41
C ALA A 315 -11.61 4.00 -18.67
N THR A 316 -12.64 4.02 -19.54
CA THR A 316 -12.61 3.25 -20.79
C THR A 316 -11.66 3.86 -21.82
N ASP A 317 -11.49 5.17 -21.79
CA ASP A 317 -10.58 5.92 -22.67
C ASP A 317 -10.13 7.24 -22.02
N ALA A 318 -9.07 7.84 -22.59
CA ALA A 318 -8.47 9.05 -22.05
C ALA A 318 -9.44 10.24 -21.98
N ALA A 319 -10.43 10.36 -22.88
CA ALA A 319 -11.37 11.46 -22.86
C ALA A 319 -12.41 11.31 -21.72
N SER A 320 -12.71 10.08 -21.32
CA SER A 320 -13.61 9.75 -20.20
C SER A 320 -12.93 9.72 -18.82
N ALA A 321 -11.59 9.72 -18.77
CA ALA A 321 -10.79 9.81 -17.55
C ALA A 321 -10.90 11.21 -16.91
N THR A 322 -12.04 11.50 -16.29
CA THR A 322 -12.37 12.80 -15.66
C THR A 322 -12.14 12.76 -14.14
N GLY A 323 -12.34 13.87 -13.44
CA GLY A 323 -12.28 13.88 -11.97
C GLY A 323 -13.30 12.95 -11.28
N GLY A 324 -14.35 12.52 -12.00
CA GLY A 324 -15.33 11.54 -11.48
C GLY A 324 -14.87 10.08 -11.56
N THR A 325 -13.72 9.81 -12.18
CA THR A 325 -13.15 8.47 -12.32
C THR A 325 -11.88 8.27 -11.50
N ILE A 326 -11.61 9.18 -10.54
CA ILE A 326 -10.47 9.05 -9.63
C ILE A 326 -10.71 7.84 -8.72
N ILE A 327 -9.74 6.94 -8.68
CA ILE A 327 -9.78 5.73 -7.83
C ILE A 327 -8.77 5.78 -6.69
N ALA A 328 -7.68 6.54 -6.83
CA ALA A 328 -6.76 6.82 -5.75
C ALA A 328 -5.92 8.07 -5.98
N GLN A 329 -5.35 8.58 -4.88
CA GLN A 329 -4.33 9.60 -4.88
C GLN A 329 -3.26 9.24 -3.84
N LYS A 330 -2.01 9.62 -4.07
CA LYS A 330 -0.90 9.43 -3.13
C LYS A 330 0.14 10.53 -3.29
N ALA A 331 0.59 11.11 -2.18
CA ALA A 331 1.72 12.03 -2.20
C ALA A 331 3.02 11.23 -2.26
N CYS A 332 3.87 11.57 -3.23
CA CYS A 332 5.11 10.88 -3.53
C CYS A 332 6.25 11.89 -3.71
N PHE A 333 7.46 11.40 -3.87
CA PHE A 333 8.58 12.24 -4.32
C PHE A 333 8.82 12.10 -5.81
N ILE A 334 9.50 13.09 -6.37
CA ILE A 334 10.14 13.01 -7.68
C ILE A 334 11.65 13.17 -7.50
N ASP A 335 12.44 12.24 -8.04
CA ASP A 335 13.90 12.31 -8.01
C ASP A 335 14.48 13.12 -9.19
N ASN A 336 15.80 13.33 -9.18
CA ASN A 336 16.49 14.10 -10.21
C ASN A 336 16.43 13.46 -11.61
N THR A 337 16.19 12.16 -11.72
CA THR A 337 16.02 11.46 -13.01
C THR A 337 14.60 11.58 -13.57
N GLY A 338 13.71 12.24 -12.82
CA GLY A 338 12.30 12.39 -13.17
C GLY A 338 11.45 11.20 -12.75
N LYS A 339 11.99 10.24 -11.99
CA LYS A 339 11.23 9.10 -11.49
C LYS A 339 10.35 9.56 -10.32
N ILE A 340 9.09 9.16 -10.34
CA ILE A 340 8.22 9.28 -9.17
C ILE A 340 8.49 8.08 -8.25
N VAL A 341 8.84 8.36 -7.00
CA VAL A 341 9.31 7.37 -6.02
C VAL A 341 8.53 7.48 -4.70
N ASN A 342 8.51 6.39 -3.93
CA ASN A 342 7.96 6.37 -2.57
C ASN A 342 8.80 7.25 -1.61
N LEU A 343 8.30 7.43 -0.38
CA LEU A 343 8.97 8.25 0.64
C LEU A 343 10.31 7.68 1.12
N ASP A 344 10.55 6.40 0.86
CA ASP A 344 11.82 5.71 1.11
C ASP A 344 12.79 5.75 -0.09
N GLY A 345 12.38 6.36 -1.21
CA GLY A 345 13.15 6.45 -2.45
C GLY A 345 12.99 5.26 -3.40
N SER A 346 12.14 4.27 -3.07
CA SER A 346 11.89 3.14 -3.97
C SER A 346 11.02 3.51 -5.18
N ALA A 347 11.32 2.92 -6.33
CA ALA A 347 10.72 3.26 -7.62
C ALA A 347 9.28 2.77 -7.84
N GLU A 348 8.82 1.77 -7.08
CA GLU A 348 7.50 1.16 -7.28
C GLU A 348 6.45 1.77 -6.35
N VAL A 349 5.72 2.77 -6.84
CA VAL A 349 4.65 3.38 -6.05
C VAL A 349 3.42 2.47 -6.07
N ARG A 350 3.16 1.80 -4.94
CA ARG A 350 2.02 0.87 -4.83
C ARG A 350 0.72 1.59 -4.49
N PHE A 351 -0.38 1.20 -5.12
CA PHE A 351 -1.73 1.66 -4.82
C PHE A 351 -2.64 0.48 -4.57
N SER A 352 -3.41 0.55 -3.49
CA SER A 352 -4.41 -0.46 -3.17
C SER A 352 -5.73 -0.06 -3.84
N VAL A 353 -5.91 -0.52 -5.07
CA VAL A 353 -7.06 -0.17 -5.92
C VAL A 353 -7.45 -1.33 -6.81
N GLU A 354 -8.75 -1.50 -7.00
CA GLU A 354 -9.26 -2.38 -8.05
C GLU A 354 -9.39 -1.61 -9.36
N LEU A 355 -9.02 -2.25 -10.47
CA LEU A 355 -9.13 -1.69 -11.81
C LEU A 355 -10.21 -2.43 -12.61
N THR A 356 -11.21 -1.69 -13.09
CA THR A 356 -12.30 -2.25 -13.92
C THR A 356 -12.06 -2.03 -15.41
N ASN A 357 -11.52 -0.87 -15.81
CA ASN A 357 -11.26 -0.53 -17.20
C ASN A 357 -9.75 -0.35 -17.42
N ASN A 358 -9.34 0.82 -17.93
CA ASN A 358 -7.94 1.14 -18.14
C ASN A 358 -7.47 2.19 -17.13
N LEU A 359 -6.23 2.03 -16.70
CA LEU A 359 -5.59 2.95 -15.76
C LEU A 359 -4.98 4.15 -16.50
N PHE A 360 -5.28 5.35 -16.02
CA PHE A 360 -4.65 6.60 -16.41
C PHE A 360 -4.02 7.26 -15.19
N VAL A 361 -2.89 7.94 -15.40
CA VAL A 361 -2.19 8.66 -14.33
C VAL A 361 -2.24 10.16 -14.58
N VAL A 362 -2.49 10.91 -13.52
CA VAL A 362 -2.36 12.36 -13.46
C VAL A 362 -1.23 12.71 -12.50
N VAL A 363 -0.31 13.57 -12.95
CA VAL A 363 0.73 14.14 -12.10
C VAL A 363 0.35 15.57 -11.76
N HIS A 364 0.16 15.83 -10.47
CA HIS A 364 0.00 17.18 -9.93
C HIS A 364 1.31 17.63 -9.28
N HIS A 365 1.62 18.91 -9.44
CA HIS A 365 2.74 19.56 -8.78
C HIS A 365 2.32 20.96 -8.32
N ARG A 366 3.01 21.51 -7.33
CA ARG A 366 2.59 22.76 -6.65
C ARG A 366 2.65 24.02 -7.50
N ASN A 367 3.46 24.01 -8.57
CA ASN A 367 3.74 25.19 -9.38
C ASN A 367 3.91 24.90 -10.89
N HIS A 368 3.59 23.68 -11.31
CA HIS A 368 3.62 23.26 -12.71
C HIS A 368 2.22 22.81 -13.14
N LEU A 369 1.87 23.02 -14.42
CA LEU A 369 0.61 22.56 -14.98
C LEU A 369 0.49 21.04 -14.85
N LYS A 370 -0.56 20.58 -14.18
CA LYS A 370 -0.89 19.15 -14.09
C LYS A 370 -1.11 18.52 -15.47
N ILE A 371 -0.60 17.31 -15.64
CA ILE A 371 -0.68 16.54 -16.90
C ILE A 371 -1.27 15.15 -16.64
N MET A 372 -1.84 14.54 -17.68
CA MET A 372 -2.38 13.19 -17.64
C MET A 372 -1.78 12.35 -18.77
N SER A 373 -1.65 11.04 -18.58
CA SER A 373 -1.28 10.12 -19.66
C SER A 373 -2.23 10.26 -20.85
N SER A 374 -1.69 10.30 -22.08
CA SER A 374 -2.50 10.41 -23.30
C SER A 374 -3.24 9.12 -23.64
N GLY A 375 -2.80 8.00 -23.09
CA GLY A 375 -3.37 6.68 -23.24
C GLY A 375 -3.33 5.90 -21.92
N PRO A 376 -3.83 4.65 -21.95
CA PRO A 376 -3.81 3.78 -20.80
C PRO A 376 -2.37 3.37 -20.46
N LEU A 377 -2.07 3.23 -19.16
CA LEU A 377 -0.77 2.75 -18.68
C LEU A 377 -0.49 1.35 -19.23
N THR A 378 0.79 1.08 -19.52
CA THR A 378 1.21 -0.24 -20.00
C THR A 378 1.48 -1.14 -18.81
N GLU A 379 0.68 -2.19 -18.65
CA GLU A 379 0.88 -3.20 -17.61
C GLU A 379 1.89 -4.26 -18.06
N PHE A 380 2.84 -4.56 -17.18
CA PHE A 380 3.71 -5.72 -17.29
C PHE A 380 4.10 -6.22 -15.91
N ALA A 381 3.79 -7.49 -15.61
CA ALA A 381 4.13 -8.16 -14.36
C ALA A 381 3.62 -7.42 -13.10
N GLY A 382 2.41 -6.87 -13.15
CA GLY A 382 1.77 -6.14 -12.04
C GLY A 382 2.21 -4.68 -11.92
N VAL A 383 3.10 -4.22 -12.79
CA VAL A 383 3.58 -2.83 -12.83
C VAL A 383 2.94 -2.10 -14.01
N TYR A 384 2.22 -1.03 -13.71
CA TYR A 384 1.62 -0.13 -14.69
C TYR A 384 2.58 1.04 -14.94
N SER A 385 3.10 1.14 -16.17
CA SER A 385 4.15 2.09 -16.51
C SER A 385 3.68 3.20 -17.45
N TRP A 386 4.21 4.41 -17.24
CA TRP A 386 4.09 5.53 -18.17
C TRP A 386 5.29 6.48 -18.10
N ASP A 387 5.84 6.83 -19.25
CA ASP A 387 6.96 7.77 -19.32
C ASP A 387 6.55 9.02 -20.11
N PHE A 388 6.34 10.13 -19.40
CA PHE A 388 6.04 11.41 -20.02
C PHE A 388 7.27 12.01 -20.73
N THR A 389 8.48 11.66 -20.32
CA THR A 389 9.72 12.34 -20.74
C THR A 389 10.09 12.08 -22.18
N THR A 390 9.66 10.96 -22.76
CA THR A 390 10.13 10.48 -24.08
C THR A 390 9.45 11.12 -25.28
N ALA A 391 8.25 11.68 -25.12
CA ALA A 391 7.54 12.36 -26.21
C ALA A 391 6.42 13.27 -25.69
N VAL A 392 6.23 14.42 -26.34
CA VAL A 392 5.08 15.30 -26.06
C VAL A 392 3.73 14.61 -26.25
N ALA A 393 3.66 13.59 -27.13
CA ALA A 393 2.45 12.82 -27.40
C ALA A 393 2.02 11.92 -26.22
N ASN A 394 2.89 11.70 -25.24
CA ASN A 394 2.58 10.89 -24.05
C ASN A 394 1.75 11.68 -23.02
N ALA A 395 1.64 13.00 -23.15
CA ALA A 395 0.71 13.81 -22.38
C ALA A 395 -0.61 13.99 -23.14
N TYR A 396 -1.74 13.81 -22.45
CA TYR A 396 -3.05 14.10 -23.02
C TYR A 396 -3.14 15.57 -23.41
N GLY A 397 -3.48 15.85 -24.67
CA GLY A 397 -3.40 17.20 -25.27
C GLY A 397 -2.08 17.51 -25.98
N GLY A 398 -1.11 16.60 -25.93
CA GLY A 398 0.14 16.67 -26.69
C GLY A 398 0.97 17.92 -26.36
N ALA A 399 1.47 18.59 -27.39
CA ALA A 399 2.24 19.83 -27.28
C ALA A 399 1.46 21.04 -26.68
N SER A 400 0.15 20.89 -26.41
CA SER A 400 -0.61 21.90 -25.66
C SER A 400 -0.53 21.70 -24.15
N ALA A 401 -0.19 20.49 -23.68
CA ALA A 401 -0.12 20.11 -22.27
C ALA A 401 1.30 20.18 -21.68
N VAL A 402 2.31 19.92 -22.51
CA VAL A 402 3.73 19.85 -22.11
C VAL A 402 4.61 20.66 -23.06
N LYS A 403 5.80 21.04 -22.60
CA LYS A 403 6.81 21.75 -23.40
C LYS A 403 7.86 20.76 -23.92
N ASP A 404 8.20 20.85 -25.19
CA ASP A 404 9.37 20.15 -25.76
C ASP A 404 10.63 20.99 -25.50
N ASN A 405 11.68 20.37 -24.95
CA ASN A 405 12.96 21.04 -24.74
C ASN A 405 13.75 21.29 -26.05
N GLY A 406 13.23 20.84 -27.20
CA GLY A 406 13.84 20.94 -28.52
C GLY A 406 14.64 19.69 -28.94
N SER A 407 14.79 18.72 -28.04
CA SER A 407 15.43 17.41 -28.29
C SER A 407 14.42 16.26 -28.21
N GLY A 408 13.12 16.55 -28.13
CA GLY A 408 12.06 15.56 -28.01
C GLY A 408 11.74 15.16 -26.57
N ILE A 409 12.40 15.76 -25.58
CA ILE A 409 12.09 15.54 -24.16
C ILE A 409 10.93 16.45 -23.77
N ALA A 410 9.87 15.86 -23.20
CA ALA A 410 8.71 16.61 -22.74
C ALA A 410 8.82 16.97 -21.25
N LEU A 411 8.48 18.22 -20.94
CA LEU A 411 8.55 18.83 -19.61
C LEU A 411 7.15 19.31 -19.19
N MET A 412 6.77 19.07 -17.93
CA MET A 412 5.65 19.77 -17.31
C MET A 412 5.95 21.27 -17.35
N MET A 413 4.98 22.09 -17.75
CA MET A 413 5.19 23.54 -17.87
C MET A 413 5.13 24.20 -16.50
N ALA A 414 6.15 24.98 -16.15
CA ALA A 414 6.17 25.77 -14.92
C ALA A 414 5.29 27.02 -15.05
N GLY A 415 4.66 27.46 -13.96
CA GLY A 415 3.97 28.76 -13.87
C GLY A 415 2.52 28.73 -13.41
N ASP A 416 1.94 27.55 -13.14
CA ASP A 416 0.61 27.39 -12.53
C ASP A 416 0.77 27.42 -11.01
N ILE A 417 1.07 28.60 -10.48
CA ILE A 417 1.54 28.82 -9.10
C ILE A 417 0.40 28.61 -8.09
N ASN A 418 -0.84 28.90 -8.49
CA ASN A 418 -2.03 28.67 -7.67
C ASN A 418 -2.67 27.29 -7.92
N ALA A 419 -2.11 26.50 -8.84
CA ALA A 419 -2.58 25.18 -9.26
C ALA A 419 -4.05 25.14 -9.74
N ASP A 420 -4.55 26.24 -10.31
CA ASP A 420 -5.91 26.31 -10.86
C ASP A 420 -6.04 25.67 -12.26
N GLY A 421 -4.90 25.28 -12.84
CA GLY A 421 -4.82 24.64 -14.15
C GLY A 421 -4.65 25.64 -15.29
N THR A 422 -4.41 26.92 -15.02
CA THR A 422 -4.21 27.95 -16.04
C THR A 422 -3.12 28.95 -15.66
N ILE A 423 -2.09 29.08 -16.50
CA ILE A 423 -1.01 30.05 -16.29
C ILE A 423 -1.47 31.42 -16.77
N ASN A 424 -1.82 32.30 -15.83
CA ASN A 424 -2.40 33.60 -16.12
C ASN A 424 -1.97 34.68 -15.12
N ASN A 425 -2.60 35.86 -15.19
CA ASN A 425 -2.26 37.00 -14.33
C ASN A 425 -2.53 36.76 -12.84
N THR A 426 -3.36 35.79 -12.49
CA THR A 426 -3.65 35.40 -11.10
C THR A 426 -2.44 34.75 -10.47
N ASP A 427 -1.71 33.89 -11.20
CA ASP A 427 -0.43 33.34 -10.73
C ASP A 427 0.57 34.44 -10.45
N LYS A 428 0.67 35.42 -11.35
CA LYS A 428 1.63 36.52 -11.16
C LYS A 428 1.20 37.48 -10.05
N LEU A 429 0.04 38.10 -10.19
CA LEU A 429 -0.39 39.19 -9.30
C LEU A 429 -0.87 38.68 -7.94
N GLY A 430 -1.41 37.47 -7.91
CA GLY A 430 -1.99 36.85 -6.73
C GLY A 430 -1.04 35.93 -5.96
N ALA A 431 -0.01 35.37 -6.60
CA ALA A 431 0.93 34.45 -5.96
C ALA A 431 2.41 34.87 -6.07
N TRP A 432 2.93 35.12 -7.28
CA TRP A 432 4.35 35.51 -7.47
C TRP A 432 4.70 36.87 -6.86
N ASP A 433 3.91 37.91 -7.12
CA ASP A 433 4.18 39.28 -6.62
C ASP A 433 4.27 39.32 -5.07
N PRO A 434 3.38 38.65 -4.30
CA PRO A 434 3.52 38.51 -2.85
C PRO A 434 4.76 37.76 -2.35
N GLU A 435 5.27 36.80 -3.14
CA GLU A 435 6.39 35.93 -2.74
C GLU A 435 7.74 36.42 -3.28
N ALA A 436 7.76 37.37 -4.21
CA ALA A 436 8.96 37.86 -4.87
C ALA A 436 10.03 38.36 -3.88
N GLY A 437 11.23 37.79 -3.97
CA GLY A 437 12.38 38.07 -3.12
C GLY A 437 12.48 37.19 -1.87
N ASN A 438 11.53 36.28 -1.63
CA ASN A 438 11.61 35.34 -0.52
C ASN A 438 12.54 34.17 -0.84
N VAL A 439 13.13 33.60 0.22
CA VAL A 439 14.01 32.42 0.18
C VAL A 439 13.36 31.30 0.99
N GLY A 440 13.30 30.10 0.44
CA GLY A 440 12.70 28.91 1.05
C GLY A 440 11.79 28.15 0.08
N TYR A 441 10.91 27.32 0.63
CA TYR A 441 9.97 26.51 -0.13
C TYR A 441 8.68 27.28 -0.44
N TYR A 442 8.64 27.92 -1.61
CA TYR A 442 7.52 28.77 -2.05
C TYR A 442 7.02 28.34 -3.42
N SER A 443 5.69 28.34 -3.64
CA SER A 443 5.10 27.95 -4.92
C SER A 443 5.62 28.79 -6.09
N SER A 444 5.99 30.06 -5.85
CA SER A 444 6.51 30.95 -6.88
C SER A 444 7.97 30.72 -7.28
N ASP A 445 8.70 29.84 -6.59
CA ASP A 445 10.03 29.37 -6.98
C ASP A 445 9.88 28.32 -8.09
N LEU A 446 9.88 28.79 -9.34
CA LEU A 446 9.58 27.99 -10.52
C LEU A 446 10.78 27.23 -11.04
N ASN A 447 12.01 27.70 -10.80
CA ASN A 447 13.24 26.96 -11.14
C ASN A 447 13.73 26.05 -10.00
N MET A 448 13.08 26.13 -8.83
CA MET A 448 13.27 25.25 -7.69
C MET A 448 14.69 25.36 -7.12
N ASN A 449 15.21 26.58 -7.02
CA ASN A 449 16.53 26.87 -6.48
C ASN A 449 16.51 27.40 -5.03
N GLY A 450 15.33 27.53 -4.43
CA GLY A 450 15.11 28.02 -3.08
C GLY A 450 14.95 29.54 -2.98
N GLU A 451 14.85 30.27 -4.10
CA GLU A 451 14.66 31.73 -4.13
C GLU A 451 13.60 32.14 -5.16
N VAL A 452 12.57 32.87 -4.73
CA VAL A 452 11.59 33.46 -5.64
C VAL A 452 12.17 34.72 -6.26
N SER A 453 12.60 34.62 -7.51
CA SER A 453 13.36 35.66 -8.19
C SER A 453 12.71 36.10 -9.51
N ASN A 454 13.29 37.14 -10.14
CA ASN A 454 12.85 37.54 -11.48
C ASN A 454 13.12 36.48 -12.55
N VAL A 455 14.00 35.51 -12.29
CA VAL A 455 14.25 34.39 -13.20
C VAL A 455 13.00 33.53 -13.32
N ASP A 456 12.35 33.20 -12.20
CA ASP A 456 11.11 32.42 -12.15
C ASP A 456 10.02 33.04 -13.03
N LYS A 457 9.79 34.34 -12.86
CA LYS A 457 8.83 35.07 -13.67
C LYS A 457 9.25 35.13 -15.14
N ASN A 458 10.49 35.53 -15.43
CA ASN A 458 10.88 35.90 -16.79
C ASN A 458 11.13 34.68 -17.69
N GLU A 459 11.69 33.61 -17.15
CA GLU A 459 12.11 32.44 -17.91
C GLU A 459 11.03 31.35 -17.95
N PHE A 460 10.12 31.32 -16.96
CA PHE A 460 9.09 30.29 -16.87
C PHE A 460 7.68 30.88 -17.03
N TRP A 461 7.22 31.71 -16.08
CA TRP A 461 5.83 32.22 -16.12
C TRP A 461 5.51 33.01 -17.41
N ILE A 462 6.38 33.95 -17.82
CA ILE A 462 6.16 34.74 -19.06
C ILE A 462 6.12 33.83 -20.28
N VAL A 463 7.00 32.83 -20.34
CA VAL A 463 7.16 31.94 -21.49
C VAL A 463 5.94 31.02 -21.64
N ASN A 464 5.36 30.59 -20.52
CA ASN A 464 4.19 29.71 -20.50
C ASN A 464 2.86 30.45 -20.30
N PHE A 465 2.86 31.77 -20.34
CA PHE A 465 1.65 32.57 -20.15
C PHE A 465 0.55 32.19 -21.15
N GLY A 466 -0.66 31.98 -20.63
CA GLY A 466 -1.85 31.60 -21.41
C GLY A 466 -1.96 30.11 -21.70
N LYS A 467 -1.06 29.27 -21.17
CA LYS A 467 -1.18 27.81 -21.22
C LYS A 467 -2.16 27.33 -20.15
N SER A 468 -2.81 26.21 -20.42
CA SER A 468 -3.74 25.57 -19.48
C SER A 468 -3.59 24.07 -19.52
N SER A 469 -3.95 23.42 -18.43
CA SER A 469 -4.04 21.96 -18.36
C SER A 469 -5.04 21.46 -19.39
N GLN A 470 -4.72 20.33 -20.02
CA GLN A 470 -5.56 19.69 -21.04
C GLN A 470 -6.38 18.53 -20.47
N ILE A 471 -6.23 18.22 -19.18
CA ILE A 471 -6.88 17.09 -18.53
C ILE A 471 -8.41 17.21 -18.67
N PRO A 472 -9.12 16.11 -19.02
CA PRO A 472 -10.57 16.12 -19.10
C PRO A 472 -11.23 16.52 -17.77
N VAL A 473 -12.16 17.45 -17.86
CA VAL A 473 -13.05 17.85 -16.75
C VAL A 473 -14.41 17.18 -16.93
N SER A 474 -15.06 16.86 -15.82
CA SER A 474 -16.46 16.41 -15.83
C SER A 474 -17.34 17.49 -16.49
N LYS A 475 -18.18 17.07 -17.44
CA LYS A 475 -19.12 17.96 -18.15
C LYS A 475 -20.32 18.35 -17.30
#